data_AF-A0A965PD83-F1
#
_entry.id   AF-A0A965PD83-F1
#
_cell.length_a   1.000
_cell.length_b   1.000
_cell.length_c   1.000
_cell.angle_alpha   90.00
_cell.angle_beta   90.00
_cell.angle_gamma   90.00
#
_symmetry.space_group_name_H-M   'P 1'
#
loop_
_entity.id
_entity.type
_entity.pdbx_description
1 polymer ?
#
loop_
_entity_poly.entity_id
_entity_poly.type
_entity_poly.pdbx_seq_one_letter_code
_entity_poly.pdbx_strand_id
1 'polypeptide(L)'
;MALESPVQRDGDAGFLGFASRLNPLTLPAGMLQDSVNMRLDRGVAQTRRGAKRLADAISTADEPLTLSFNLAADKAITSITFSSTTATVTTAAAHGYTNGQTVNIRGATGADATKYNGDFAIAGASGSTFTYTMTGTPAANATGTLRANAGPIVKTTYGGGIFGAGVFASRNYDNANEYVVMAGPSSAFLWRNTSPTDTVVTVGYPSSPDETIDPQDTVSVVQAYDRLYILREAPIDPTTTFKQQFTNASGITVSGTTATVNVNTHGLSAGQRVRIEGSTVAAFDGHEFDILGGADAPTTNTFKVTVPSGTANAAVANIKVRRVKPPIYWTGSGSFVRAAGGVPAEGPTYKRMRSVGWASYIQNRLIIPDGRDQVAISDYLDADLYDPFWQSFRTGAGGGDFTAVAKLELVTDEIGCSARNSIVTAGRFVFFLSDAGVYRLDTQLDLKLRGDTKPLSDPVADLFERIDQSKVQRAFGIWHSNRYILAVPTLDSPDDTNDLVVTWSALNDQWESRDIYGIGVDALVVGTYSNVRRIFNVRRTGKLYLLDENNNGKDDEPSGSLQAQVTGTIKTRRYNMGSMSSKRYVRSLADVVLPDDGSIVVKANLINPDATITLVPGQTNTSG
;
A
#
# COMPACT_ATOMS: atom_id res chain seq x y z
N MET A 1 14.92 66.45 -47.13
CA MET A 1 14.88 65.22 -46.31
C MET A 1 16.15 64.46 -46.63
N ALA A 2 17.09 64.34 -45.69
CA ALA A 2 18.44 63.83 -45.98
C ALA A 2 18.40 62.40 -46.52
N LEU A 3 19.20 62.13 -47.56
CA LEU A 3 19.04 60.99 -48.45
C LEU A 3 19.57 59.66 -47.92
N GLU A 4 20.23 59.58 -46.76
CA GLU A 4 20.69 58.30 -46.20
C GLU A 4 20.57 58.28 -44.67
N SER A 5 19.51 57.64 -44.17
CA SER A 5 19.43 57.23 -42.76
C SER A 5 20.26 55.94 -42.59
N PRO A 6 21.19 55.86 -41.62
CA PRO A 6 21.96 54.65 -41.37
C PRO A 6 21.02 53.49 -40.99
N VAL A 7 21.31 52.29 -41.49
CA VAL A 7 20.58 51.07 -41.13
C VAL A 7 20.89 50.72 -39.68
N GLN A 8 19.91 50.91 -38.80
CA GLN A 8 20.00 50.47 -37.40
C GLN A 8 19.74 48.95 -37.31
N ARG A 9 20.50 48.27 -36.45
CA ARG A 9 20.34 46.84 -36.16
C ARG A 9 19.86 46.68 -34.73
N ASP A 10 18.79 45.92 -34.56
CA ASP A 10 18.22 45.54 -33.27
C ASP A 10 17.81 44.06 -33.39
N GLY A 11 17.94 43.30 -32.31
CA GLY A 11 17.78 41.86 -32.32
C GLY A 11 18.13 41.23 -30.98
N ASP A 12 18.02 39.91 -30.93
CA ASP A 12 18.36 39.10 -29.76
C ASP A 12 19.40 38.06 -30.17
N ALA A 13 20.49 37.94 -29.41
CA ALA A 13 21.54 36.96 -29.67
C ALA A 13 21.18 35.55 -29.13
N GLY A 14 20.17 35.47 -28.27
CA GLY A 14 19.68 34.24 -27.66
C GLY A 14 18.54 34.54 -26.69
N PHE A 15 17.86 33.50 -26.21
CA PHE A 15 16.69 33.60 -25.34
C PHE A 15 16.92 32.89 -24.01
N LEU A 16 16.57 33.56 -22.91
CA LEU A 16 16.81 33.08 -21.54
C LEU A 16 15.52 32.77 -20.78
N GLY A 17 14.41 33.41 -21.16
CA GLY A 17 13.10 33.24 -20.52
C GLY A 17 12.00 34.00 -21.24
N PHE A 18 10.79 33.95 -20.70
CA PHE A 18 9.64 34.71 -21.19
C PHE A 18 8.88 35.43 -20.08
N ALA A 19 8.25 36.55 -20.45
CA ALA A 19 7.38 37.33 -19.58
C ALA A 19 6.20 37.86 -20.40
N SER A 20 5.04 37.24 -20.21
CA SER A 20 3.83 37.50 -21.00
C SER A 20 3.04 38.72 -20.51
N ARG A 21 3.16 39.09 -19.23
CA ARG A 21 2.45 40.24 -18.64
C ARG A 21 3.14 41.58 -18.88
N LEU A 22 4.47 41.59 -19.04
CA LEU A 22 5.23 42.82 -19.21
C LEU A 22 4.99 43.46 -20.59
N ASN A 23 5.10 44.78 -20.66
CA ASN A 23 4.93 45.49 -21.92
C ASN A 23 5.99 45.02 -22.93
N PRO A 24 5.60 44.51 -24.12
CA PRO A 24 6.55 43.97 -25.09
C PRO A 24 7.59 44.98 -25.61
N LEU A 25 7.35 46.29 -25.47
CA LEU A 25 8.30 47.35 -25.84
C LEU A 25 9.43 47.54 -24.82
N THR A 26 9.20 47.17 -23.56
CA THR A 26 10.14 47.37 -22.46
C THR A 26 10.81 46.08 -22.02
N LEU A 27 10.56 44.98 -22.74
CA LEU A 27 11.19 43.70 -22.47
C LEU A 27 12.71 43.79 -22.74
N PRO A 28 13.55 43.33 -21.78
CA PRO A 28 14.99 43.23 -21.98
C PRO A 28 15.36 42.36 -23.19
N ALA A 29 16.55 42.59 -23.73
CA ALA A 29 17.09 41.70 -24.76
C ALA A 29 17.20 40.27 -24.24
N GLY A 30 16.81 39.30 -25.06
CA GLY A 30 16.78 37.88 -24.72
C GLY A 30 15.58 37.40 -23.88
N MET A 31 14.59 38.27 -23.63
CA MET A 31 13.29 37.86 -23.10
C MET A 31 12.23 37.76 -24.21
N LEU A 32 11.47 36.68 -24.19
CA LEU A 32 10.32 36.44 -25.06
C LEU A 32 9.04 37.03 -24.47
N GLN A 33 8.14 37.50 -25.34
CA GLN A 33 6.76 37.81 -24.95
C GLN A 33 5.96 36.52 -24.71
N ASP A 34 6.19 35.48 -25.51
CA ASP A 34 5.50 34.20 -25.38
C ASP A 34 6.41 33.06 -25.84
N SER A 35 6.32 31.92 -25.16
CA SER A 35 7.16 30.74 -25.38
C SER A 35 6.32 29.49 -25.17
N VAL A 36 5.89 28.86 -26.28
CA VAL A 36 5.01 27.69 -26.28
C VAL A 36 5.77 26.45 -26.73
N ASN A 37 5.80 25.40 -25.91
CA ASN A 37 6.44 24.10 -26.22
C ASN A 37 7.94 24.23 -26.57
N MET A 38 8.66 25.15 -25.92
CA MET A 38 10.09 25.40 -26.16
C MET A 38 10.95 25.03 -24.95
N ARG A 39 12.24 24.82 -25.20
CA ARG A 39 13.31 24.68 -24.20
C ARG A 39 14.36 25.74 -24.50
N LEU A 40 14.71 26.55 -23.51
CA LEU A 40 15.63 27.68 -23.63
C LEU A 40 16.95 27.33 -22.94
N ASP A 41 17.70 26.44 -23.57
CA ASP A 41 18.97 25.96 -23.03
C ASP A 41 20.15 26.74 -23.64
N ARG A 42 20.98 27.32 -22.76
CA ARG A 42 22.21 28.07 -23.15
C ARG A 42 21.97 29.18 -24.19
N GLY A 43 20.81 29.84 -24.14
CA GLY A 43 20.44 30.91 -25.06
C GLY A 43 19.85 30.44 -26.39
N VAL A 44 19.76 29.13 -26.64
CA VAL A 44 19.16 28.57 -27.86
C VAL A 44 17.74 28.10 -27.55
N ALA A 45 16.78 28.54 -28.36
CA ALA A 45 15.41 28.07 -28.28
C ALA A 45 15.22 26.82 -29.14
N GLN A 46 14.96 25.69 -28.50
CA GLN A 46 14.70 24.42 -29.17
C GLN A 46 13.26 23.96 -28.88
N THR A 47 12.55 23.42 -29.86
CA THR A 47 11.23 22.82 -29.60
C THR A 47 11.37 21.62 -28.66
N ARG A 48 10.44 21.46 -27.72
CA ARG A 48 10.43 20.30 -26.82
C ARG A 48 10.35 19.00 -27.61
N ARG A 49 10.88 17.92 -27.03
CA ARG A 49 10.72 16.57 -27.58
C ARG A 49 9.27 16.10 -27.38
N GLY A 50 8.86 15.13 -28.17
CA GLY A 50 7.52 14.56 -28.08
C GLY A 50 7.33 13.67 -26.85
N ALA A 51 6.09 13.51 -26.41
CA ALA A 51 5.70 12.56 -25.39
C ALA A 51 5.60 11.14 -25.99
N LYS A 52 6.24 10.16 -25.34
CA LYS A 52 6.23 8.76 -25.74
C LYS A 52 5.19 7.98 -24.95
N ARG A 53 4.31 7.23 -25.60
CA ARG A 53 3.35 6.35 -24.92
C ARG A 53 4.06 5.08 -24.45
N LEU A 54 3.84 4.74 -23.19
CA LEU A 54 4.30 3.50 -22.55
C LEU A 54 3.08 2.72 -22.06
N ALA A 55 3.24 1.41 -22.01
CA ALA A 55 2.21 0.49 -21.52
C ALA A 55 0.93 0.43 -22.39
N ASP A 56 1.09 0.22 -23.70
CA ASP A 56 -0.03 -0.08 -24.62
C ASP A 56 -0.87 -1.30 -24.20
N ALA A 57 -0.26 -2.23 -23.46
CA ALA A 57 -0.91 -3.40 -22.89
C ALA A 57 -1.70 -3.12 -21.59
N ILE A 58 -1.56 -1.91 -21.00
CA ILE A 58 -2.41 -1.49 -19.88
C ILE A 58 -3.64 -0.82 -20.50
N SER A 59 -4.68 -1.64 -20.65
CA SER A 59 -5.99 -1.25 -21.16
C SER A 59 -6.97 -1.25 -19.99
N THR A 60 -7.80 -0.22 -19.89
CA THR A 60 -8.97 -0.23 -18.98
C THR A 60 -10.17 -0.94 -19.61
N ALA A 61 -10.06 -1.33 -20.88
CA ALA A 61 -11.09 -2.06 -21.63
C ALA A 61 -10.87 -3.57 -21.59
N ASP A 62 -9.65 -4.04 -21.27
CA ASP A 62 -9.35 -5.45 -21.06
C ASP A 62 -9.34 -5.78 -19.56
N GLU A 63 -9.68 -7.02 -19.24
CA GLU A 63 -9.71 -7.50 -17.86
C GLU A 63 -8.37 -7.23 -17.15
N PRO A 64 -8.36 -6.84 -15.86
CA PRO A 64 -7.14 -6.53 -15.13
C PRO A 64 -6.16 -7.72 -15.14
N LEU A 65 -4.88 -7.46 -14.87
CA LEU A 65 -3.85 -8.50 -14.72
C LEU A 65 -4.34 -9.56 -13.70
N THR A 66 -4.93 -10.63 -14.20
CA THR A 66 -5.34 -11.77 -13.41
C THR A 66 -4.18 -12.77 -13.47
N LEU A 67 -3.58 -13.05 -12.31
CA LEU A 67 -2.79 -14.26 -12.17
C LEU A 67 -3.76 -15.42 -12.40
N SER A 68 -3.64 -16.12 -13.53
CA SER A 68 -4.59 -17.17 -13.90
C SER A 68 -4.40 -18.40 -13.01
N PHE A 69 -4.96 -18.39 -11.79
CA PHE A 69 -5.20 -19.62 -11.05
C PHE A 69 -6.62 -20.11 -11.39
N ASN A 70 -6.70 -21.08 -12.31
CA ASN A 70 -7.96 -21.68 -12.68
C ASN A 70 -8.52 -22.48 -11.49
N LEU A 71 -9.57 -21.97 -10.85
CA LEU A 71 -10.35 -22.68 -9.85
C LEU A 71 -11.24 -23.71 -10.56
N ALA A 72 -10.71 -24.89 -10.84
CA ALA A 72 -11.50 -25.96 -11.43
C ALA A 72 -12.63 -26.37 -10.45
N ALA A 73 -13.86 -26.45 -10.95
CA ALA A 73 -15.01 -26.88 -10.17
C ALA A 73 -15.03 -28.41 -10.01
N ASP A 74 -15.49 -28.90 -8.87
CA ASP A 74 -15.66 -30.34 -8.63
C ASP A 74 -16.57 -30.98 -9.67
N LYS A 75 -16.10 -32.06 -10.28
CA LYS A 75 -16.91 -32.94 -11.12
C LYS A 75 -17.37 -34.13 -10.28
N ALA A 76 -18.69 -34.36 -10.25
CA ALA A 76 -19.28 -35.51 -9.58
C ALA A 76 -18.91 -36.81 -10.31
N ILE A 77 -18.42 -37.80 -9.56
CA ILE A 77 -18.08 -39.13 -10.06
C ILE A 77 -19.25 -40.06 -9.75
N THR A 78 -19.72 -40.82 -10.76
CA THR A 78 -20.79 -41.81 -10.59
C THR A 78 -20.26 -43.16 -10.15
N SER A 79 -19.07 -43.55 -10.61
CA SER A 79 -18.40 -44.78 -10.18
C SER A 79 -16.89 -44.74 -10.42
N ILE A 80 -16.16 -45.47 -9.58
CA ILE A 80 -14.77 -45.84 -9.84
C ILE A 80 -14.68 -47.37 -9.76
N THR A 81 -14.32 -47.98 -10.88
CA THR A 81 -14.07 -49.42 -11.00
C THR A 81 -12.58 -49.67 -11.17
N PHE A 82 -12.10 -50.89 -10.97
CA PHE A 82 -10.68 -51.18 -11.10
C PHE A 82 -10.39 -52.49 -11.83
N SER A 83 -9.23 -52.54 -12.46
CA SER A 83 -8.58 -53.76 -12.97
C SER A 83 -7.12 -53.71 -12.55
N SER A 84 -6.71 -54.64 -11.67
CA SER A 84 -5.41 -54.58 -11.00
C SER A 84 -5.21 -53.21 -10.31
N THR A 85 -4.14 -52.48 -10.62
CA THR A 85 -3.86 -51.14 -10.07
C THR A 85 -4.48 -50.00 -10.88
N THR A 86 -5.14 -50.27 -12.01
CA THR A 86 -5.74 -49.22 -12.84
C THR A 86 -7.19 -48.99 -12.41
N ALA A 87 -7.47 -47.77 -11.93
CA ALA A 87 -8.82 -47.30 -11.65
C ALA A 87 -9.41 -46.64 -12.89
N THR A 88 -10.65 -46.96 -13.22
CA THR A 88 -11.47 -46.33 -14.25
C THR A 88 -12.56 -45.51 -13.59
N VAL A 89 -12.48 -44.19 -13.75
CA VAL A 89 -13.43 -43.22 -13.22
C VAL A 89 -14.47 -42.90 -14.28
N THR A 90 -15.75 -42.90 -13.88
CA THR A 90 -16.86 -42.39 -14.68
C THR A 90 -17.46 -41.16 -14.00
N THR A 91 -17.54 -40.04 -14.70
CA THR A 91 -18.16 -38.80 -14.20
C THR A 91 -19.61 -38.67 -14.66
N ALA A 92 -20.42 -37.94 -13.89
CA ALA A 92 -21.85 -37.73 -14.18
C ALA A 92 -22.11 -36.92 -15.46
N ALA A 93 -21.16 -36.07 -15.83
CA ALA A 93 -21.18 -35.24 -17.04
C ALA A 93 -19.76 -35.16 -17.62
N ALA A 94 -19.62 -34.56 -18.81
CA ALA A 94 -18.32 -34.41 -19.45
C ALA A 94 -17.34 -33.62 -18.55
N HIS A 95 -16.16 -34.19 -18.30
CA HIS A 95 -15.22 -33.64 -17.31
C HIS A 95 -14.29 -32.56 -17.89
N GLY A 96 -14.00 -32.61 -19.19
CA GLY A 96 -13.14 -31.63 -19.87
C GLY A 96 -11.64 -31.79 -19.61
N TYR A 97 -11.24 -32.75 -18.77
CA TYR A 97 -9.83 -33.10 -18.52
C TYR A 97 -9.11 -33.71 -19.72
N THR A 98 -7.80 -33.52 -19.77
CA THR A 98 -6.91 -34.05 -20.82
C THR A 98 -5.92 -35.08 -20.26
N ASN A 99 -5.39 -35.95 -21.12
CA ASN A 99 -4.39 -36.95 -20.72
C ASN A 99 -3.12 -36.27 -20.17
N GLY A 100 -2.58 -36.82 -19.08
CA GLY A 100 -1.41 -36.29 -18.38
C GLY A 100 -1.74 -35.20 -17.34
N GLN A 101 -3.00 -34.77 -17.24
CA GLN A 101 -3.42 -33.82 -16.21
C GLN A 101 -3.46 -34.49 -14.83
N THR A 102 -2.96 -33.81 -13.80
CA THR A 102 -3.11 -34.26 -12.40
C THR A 102 -4.51 -33.92 -11.91
N VAL A 103 -5.23 -34.93 -11.43
CA VAL A 103 -6.59 -34.80 -10.90
C VAL A 103 -6.62 -35.34 -9.48
N ASN A 104 -7.13 -34.53 -8.55
CA ASN A 104 -7.43 -34.95 -7.19
C ASN A 104 -8.73 -35.77 -7.18
N ILE A 105 -8.66 -37.00 -6.66
CA ILE A 105 -9.80 -37.87 -6.40
C ILE A 105 -10.07 -37.88 -4.90
N ARG A 106 -11.32 -37.65 -4.52
CA ARG A 106 -11.74 -37.61 -3.10
C ARG A 106 -13.14 -38.15 -2.87
N GLY A 107 -13.43 -38.46 -1.62
CA GLY A 107 -14.75 -38.87 -1.16
C GLY A 107 -14.99 -40.38 -1.16
N ALA A 108 -13.96 -41.19 -1.47
CA ALA A 108 -14.04 -42.63 -1.27
C ALA A 108 -14.01 -42.96 0.22
N THR A 109 -14.84 -43.90 0.65
CA THR A 109 -14.96 -44.39 2.03
C THR A 109 -14.67 -45.89 2.10
N GLY A 110 -14.40 -46.41 3.31
CA GLY A 110 -14.07 -47.83 3.55
C GLY A 110 -12.56 -48.10 3.69
N ALA A 111 -12.20 -49.38 3.82
CA ALA A 111 -10.83 -49.83 4.15
C ALA A 111 -9.80 -49.52 3.05
N ASP A 112 -10.22 -49.44 1.79
CA ASP A 112 -9.37 -49.13 0.64
C ASP A 112 -9.45 -47.65 0.20
N ALA A 113 -10.09 -46.78 0.99
CA ALA A 113 -10.29 -45.37 0.63
C ALA A 113 -8.97 -44.64 0.32
N THR A 114 -7.89 -44.98 1.00
CA THR A 114 -6.56 -44.39 0.80
C THR A 114 -5.89 -44.82 -0.50
N LYS A 115 -6.36 -45.89 -1.15
CA LYS A 115 -5.87 -46.32 -2.48
C LYS A 115 -6.54 -45.52 -3.60
N TYR A 116 -7.79 -45.11 -3.40
CA TYR A 116 -8.58 -44.36 -4.37
C TYR A 116 -8.45 -42.85 -4.24
N ASN A 117 -8.32 -42.32 -3.01
CA ASN A 117 -8.21 -40.88 -2.76
C ASN A 117 -6.76 -40.40 -2.89
N GLY A 118 -6.54 -39.29 -3.59
CA GLY A 118 -5.20 -38.74 -3.81
C GLY A 118 -5.09 -37.96 -5.13
N ASP A 119 -3.90 -37.45 -5.40
CA ASP A 119 -3.58 -36.77 -6.66
C ASP A 119 -2.97 -37.75 -7.64
N PHE A 120 -3.62 -37.91 -8.80
CA PHE A 120 -3.17 -38.86 -9.81
C PHE A 120 -3.09 -38.22 -11.19
N ALA A 121 -2.04 -38.55 -11.93
CA ALA A 121 -1.98 -38.25 -13.36
C ALA A 121 -2.95 -39.16 -14.11
N ILE A 122 -3.85 -38.57 -14.89
CA ILE A 122 -4.89 -39.32 -15.61
C ILE A 122 -4.43 -39.73 -17.01
N ALA A 123 -4.95 -40.85 -17.50
CA ALA A 123 -4.77 -41.37 -18.86
C ALA A 123 -6.11 -41.87 -19.42
N GLY A 124 -6.20 -42.08 -20.74
CA GLY A 124 -7.43 -42.56 -21.38
C GLY A 124 -8.65 -41.64 -21.17
N ALA A 125 -8.42 -40.34 -20.98
CA ALA A 125 -9.45 -39.33 -20.83
C ALA A 125 -10.32 -39.27 -22.09
N SER A 126 -11.61 -39.52 -21.90
CA SER A 126 -12.69 -39.39 -22.88
C SER A 126 -13.64 -38.28 -22.42
N GLY A 127 -14.84 -38.15 -23.00
CA GLY A 127 -15.80 -37.14 -22.54
C GLY A 127 -16.12 -37.27 -21.03
N SER A 128 -16.45 -38.47 -20.57
CA SER A 128 -16.95 -38.75 -19.21
C SER A 128 -16.19 -39.84 -18.46
N THR A 129 -15.09 -40.34 -19.02
CA THR A 129 -14.28 -41.38 -18.38
C THR A 129 -12.81 -41.06 -18.45
N PHE A 130 -12.07 -41.41 -17.41
CA PHE A 130 -10.62 -41.40 -17.44
C PHE A 130 -10.08 -42.48 -16.52
N THR A 131 -8.81 -42.82 -16.67
CA THR A 131 -8.14 -43.83 -15.86
C THR A 131 -6.97 -43.23 -15.09
N TYR A 132 -6.61 -43.84 -13.97
CA TYR A 132 -5.40 -43.51 -13.22
C TYR A 132 -4.83 -44.75 -12.53
N THR A 133 -3.57 -44.70 -12.13
CA THR A 133 -2.89 -45.81 -11.46
C THR A 133 -2.90 -45.59 -9.95
N MET A 134 -3.47 -46.54 -9.19
CA MET A 134 -3.50 -46.56 -7.73
C MET A 134 -2.21 -47.14 -7.14
N THR A 135 -1.96 -46.86 -5.86
CA THR A 135 -0.78 -47.36 -5.11
C THR A 135 -0.82 -48.85 -4.76
N GLY A 136 -1.97 -49.51 -4.92
CA GLY A 136 -2.14 -50.95 -4.72
C GLY A 136 -3.50 -51.43 -5.24
N THR A 137 -3.68 -52.74 -5.39
CA THR A 137 -4.96 -53.33 -5.84
C THR A 137 -6.01 -53.27 -4.70
N PRO A 138 -7.18 -52.65 -4.93
CA PRO A 138 -8.30 -52.67 -3.98
C PRO A 138 -9.00 -54.03 -3.90
N ALA A 139 -9.70 -54.29 -2.79
CA ALA A 139 -10.55 -55.47 -2.65
C ALA A 139 -11.97 -55.25 -3.20
N ALA A 140 -12.41 -54.00 -3.33
CA ALA A 140 -13.72 -53.62 -3.85
C ALA A 140 -13.68 -52.27 -4.60
N ASN A 141 -14.70 -52.01 -5.41
CA ASN A 141 -14.91 -50.72 -6.08
C ASN A 141 -15.11 -49.59 -5.06
N ALA A 142 -14.75 -48.35 -5.43
CA ALA A 142 -14.89 -47.21 -4.53
C ALA A 142 -16.37 -46.92 -4.22
N THR A 143 -16.67 -46.66 -2.95
CA THR A 143 -17.99 -46.21 -2.49
C THR A 143 -17.87 -44.86 -1.79
N GLY A 144 -18.97 -44.10 -1.69
CA GLY A 144 -19.00 -42.77 -1.08
C GLY A 144 -19.40 -41.65 -2.04
N THR A 145 -19.26 -40.40 -1.60
CA THR A 145 -19.59 -39.19 -2.40
C THR A 145 -18.36 -38.76 -3.19
N LEU A 146 -18.11 -39.43 -4.31
CA LEU A 146 -16.89 -39.33 -5.10
C LEU A 146 -16.82 -38.04 -5.94
N ARG A 147 -15.67 -37.37 -5.94
CA ARG A 147 -15.42 -36.12 -6.67
C ARG A 147 -14.04 -36.11 -7.31
N ALA A 148 -13.94 -35.51 -8.50
CA ALA A 148 -12.69 -35.25 -9.23
C ALA A 148 -12.49 -33.74 -9.41
N ASN A 149 -11.27 -33.25 -9.19
CA ASN A 149 -10.91 -31.84 -9.41
C ASN A 149 -9.48 -31.71 -9.97
N ALA A 150 -9.29 -30.90 -11.01
CA ALA A 150 -8.03 -30.75 -11.73
C ALA A 150 -7.31 -29.39 -11.49
N GLY A 151 -7.73 -28.64 -10.47
CA GLY A 151 -7.10 -27.39 -10.04
C GLY A 151 -6.45 -27.51 -8.65
N PRO A 152 -5.67 -26.51 -8.20
CA PRO A 152 -5.17 -26.48 -6.83
C PRO A 152 -6.34 -26.54 -5.85
N ILE A 153 -6.19 -27.32 -4.77
CA ILE A 153 -7.20 -27.44 -3.72
C ILE A 153 -7.27 -26.11 -2.97
N VAL A 154 -8.02 -25.15 -3.48
CA VAL A 154 -8.55 -24.05 -2.68
C VAL A 154 -9.76 -24.64 -1.97
N LYS A 155 -9.63 -24.93 -0.66
CA LYS A 155 -10.81 -25.23 0.14
C LYS A 155 -11.72 -24.00 0.08
N THR A 156 -12.75 -24.06 -0.75
CA THR A 156 -13.77 -23.00 -0.90
C THR A 156 -14.60 -22.80 0.37
N THR A 157 -14.36 -23.62 1.39
CA THR A 157 -14.87 -23.39 2.75
C THR A 157 -13.84 -23.92 3.74
N TYR A 158 -13.07 -23.02 4.35
CA TYR A 158 -12.62 -23.27 5.72
C TYR A 158 -13.89 -23.16 6.56
N GLY A 159 -14.37 -24.27 7.15
CA GLY A 159 -15.51 -24.17 8.07
C GLY A 159 -15.19 -23.09 9.10
N GLY A 160 -16.01 -22.04 9.16
CA GLY A 160 -15.80 -20.86 10.03
C GLY A 160 -14.88 -19.75 9.51
N GLY A 161 -14.06 -19.96 8.49
CA GLY A 161 -13.11 -18.95 7.96
C GLY A 161 -11.66 -19.10 8.45
N ILE A 162 -10.75 -18.27 7.92
CA ILE A 162 -9.37 -18.12 8.40
C ILE A 162 -9.26 -16.78 9.12
N PHE A 163 -8.82 -16.82 10.36
CA PHE A 163 -8.79 -15.66 11.26
C PHE A 163 -7.40 -15.05 11.42
N GLY A 164 -6.35 -15.77 11.05
CA GLY A 164 -4.98 -15.31 11.08
C GLY A 164 -4.07 -16.20 10.24
N ALA A 165 -2.92 -15.67 9.84
CA ALA A 165 -1.89 -16.42 9.13
C ALA A 165 -0.49 -16.05 9.63
N GLY A 166 0.44 -16.97 9.50
CA GLY A 166 1.84 -16.80 9.88
C GLY A 166 2.73 -17.81 9.19
N VAL A 167 4.01 -17.82 9.56
CA VAL A 167 4.99 -18.80 9.09
C VAL A 167 5.46 -19.68 10.24
N PHE A 168 5.78 -20.93 9.93
CA PHE A 168 6.41 -21.84 10.87
C PHE A 168 7.52 -22.63 10.19
N ALA A 169 8.71 -22.58 10.78
CA ALA A 169 9.86 -23.39 10.40
C ALA A 169 10.64 -23.75 11.67
N SER A 170 10.67 -25.03 12.05
CA SER A 170 11.45 -25.51 13.20
C SER A 170 12.31 -26.69 12.80
N ARG A 171 13.54 -26.77 13.31
CA ARG A 171 14.40 -27.92 13.07
C ARG A 171 13.80 -29.22 13.61
N ASN A 172 12.98 -29.12 14.65
CA ASN A 172 12.30 -30.25 15.29
C ASN A 172 11.05 -30.71 14.52
N TYR A 173 10.60 -29.93 13.53
CA TYR A 173 9.46 -30.27 12.69
C TYR A 173 9.86 -30.24 11.21
N ASP A 174 9.85 -31.42 10.59
CA ASP A 174 10.15 -31.57 9.16
C ASP A 174 11.46 -30.87 8.73
N ASN A 175 12.49 -30.97 9.59
CA ASN A 175 13.85 -30.49 9.34
C ASN A 175 13.95 -29.02 8.87
N ALA A 176 13.18 -28.12 9.51
CA ALA A 176 13.15 -26.68 9.23
C ALA A 176 12.61 -26.28 7.85
N ASN A 177 11.81 -27.13 7.21
CA ASN A 177 11.00 -26.71 6.07
C ASN A 177 9.99 -25.63 6.49
N GLU A 178 9.79 -24.62 5.63
CA GLU A 178 8.91 -23.50 5.90
C GLU A 178 7.47 -23.81 5.49
N TYR A 179 6.54 -23.54 6.41
CA TYR A 179 5.10 -23.70 6.21
C TYR A 179 4.38 -22.37 6.37
N VAL A 180 3.40 -22.14 5.51
CA VAL A 180 2.36 -21.13 5.75
C VAL A 180 1.33 -21.73 6.68
N VAL A 181 1.13 -21.10 7.82
CA VAL A 181 0.13 -21.48 8.83
C VAL A 181 -1.09 -20.61 8.63
N MET A 182 -2.26 -21.24 8.60
CA MET A 182 -3.56 -20.56 8.57
C MET A 182 -4.40 -21.01 9.77
N ALA A 183 -4.77 -20.08 10.64
CA ALA A 183 -5.58 -20.36 11.82
C ALA A 183 -7.07 -20.37 11.48
N GLY A 184 -7.70 -21.55 11.56
CA GLY A 184 -9.17 -21.71 11.46
C GLY A 184 -9.84 -21.70 12.84
N PRO A 185 -11.15 -21.98 12.94
CA PRO A 185 -11.91 -21.90 14.20
C PRO A 185 -11.51 -22.95 15.25
N SER A 186 -11.22 -24.18 14.83
CA SER A 186 -10.93 -25.31 15.74
C SER A 186 -9.60 -26.02 15.45
N SER A 187 -8.91 -25.59 14.40
CA SER A 187 -7.63 -26.16 13.97
C SER A 187 -6.84 -25.16 13.14
N ALA A 188 -5.52 -25.32 13.14
CA ALA A 188 -4.63 -24.63 12.22
C ALA A 188 -4.28 -25.55 11.05
N PHE A 189 -4.13 -24.95 9.88
CA PHE A 189 -3.76 -25.61 8.64
C PHE A 189 -2.35 -25.17 8.23
N LEU A 190 -1.45 -26.12 8.06
CA LEU A 190 -0.10 -25.88 7.57
C LEU A 190 -0.02 -26.31 6.11
N TRP A 191 0.43 -25.39 5.26
CA TRP A 191 0.54 -25.61 3.83
C TRP A 191 1.93 -25.26 3.31
N ARG A 192 2.38 -26.01 2.31
CA ARG A 192 3.58 -25.77 1.53
C ARG A 192 3.36 -26.26 0.09
N ASN A 193 4.21 -25.82 -0.82
CA ASN A 193 4.16 -26.19 -2.24
C ASN A 193 5.56 -26.46 -2.80
N THR A 194 6.23 -27.47 -2.25
CA THR A 194 7.58 -27.88 -2.66
C THR A 194 7.55 -29.15 -3.50
N SER A 195 6.50 -29.97 -3.35
CA SER A 195 6.26 -31.20 -4.10
C SER A 195 4.79 -31.29 -4.54
N PRO A 196 4.49 -31.87 -5.71
CA PRO A 196 3.11 -32.18 -6.12
C PRO A 196 2.39 -33.16 -5.19
N THR A 197 3.08 -33.77 -4.23
CA THR A 197 2.52 -34.65 -3.19
C THR A 197 2.25 -33.92 -1.87
N ASP A 198 2.50 -32.61 -1.78
CA ASP A 198 2.33 -31.85 -0.55
C ASP A 198 0.84 -31.66 -0.23
N THR A 199 0.42 -32.18 0.92
CA THR A 199 -0.94 -32.05 1.44
C THR A 199 -0.99 -31.06 2.61
N VAL A 200 -2.14 -30.40 2.78
CA VAL A 200 -2.38 -29.56 3.96
C VAL A 200 -2.36 -30.41 5.23
N VAL A 201 -1.47 -30.08 6.16
CA VAL A 201 -1.43 -30.70 7.50
C VAL A 201 -2.41 -29.96 8.40
N THR A 202 -3.26 -30.69 9.13
CA THR A 202 -4.25 -30.10 10.05
C THR A 202 -3.85 -30.41 11.49
N VAL A 203 -3.72 -29.38 12.32
CA VAL A 203 -3.35 -29.49 13.74
C VAL A 203 -4.50 -28.94 14.59
N GLY A 204 -5.08 -29.78 15.46
CA GLY A 204 -6.24 -29.42 16.27
C GLY A 204 -5.91 -28.51 17.46
N TYR A 205 -6.89 -27.70 17.87
CA TYR A 205 -6.85 -26.95 19.13
C TYR A 205 -7.29 -27.81 20.34
N PRO A 206 -6.95 -27.44 21.58
CA PRO A 206 -7.47 -28.08 22.78
C PRO A 206 -9.01 -28.10 22.82
N SER A 207 -9.60 -29.27 23.10
CA SER A 207 -11.05 -29.47 23.18
C SER A 207 -11.60 -29.55 24.62
N SER A 208 -10.72 -29.54 25.63
CA SER A 208 -11.11 -29.55 27.05
C SER A 208 -10.09 -28.76 27.89
N PRO A 209 -10.41 -27.52 28.30
CA PRO A 209 -11.55 -26.70 27.85
C PRO A 209 -11.47 -26.36 26.35
N ASP A 210 -12.61 -26.02 25.74
CA ASP A 210 -12.66 -25.66 24.32
C ASP A 210 -11.94 -24.34 24.06
N GLU A 211 -10.94 -24.38 23.19
CA GLU A 211 -10.12 -23.25 22.79
C GLU A 211 -10.35 -22.93 21.32
N THR A 212 -11.60 -22.62 20.97
CA THR A 212 -12.01 -22.20 19.62
C THR A 212 -11.78 -20.71 19.36
N ILE A 213 -11.62 -20.36 18.08
CA ILE A 213 -11.59 -18.99 17.57
C ILE A 213 -12.98 -18.62 17.07
N ASP A 214 -13.51 -17.53 17.60
CA ASP A 214 -14.81 -16.98 17.23
C ASP A 214 -14.65 -15.89 16.14
N PRO A 215 -15.68 -15.62 15.32
CA PRO A 215 -15.57 -14.67 14.21
C PRO A 215 -15.22 -13.22 14.55
N GLN A 216 -15.40 -12.82 15.79
CA GLN A 216 -15.11 -11.47 16.27
C GLN A 216 -13.79 -11.37 17.04
N ASP A 217 -13.06 -12.48 17.19
CA ASP A 217 -11.77 -12.46 17.88
C ASP A 217 -10.72 -11.72 17.05
N THR A 218 -9.85 -10.98 17.74
CA THR A 218 -8.59 -10.54 17.16
C THR A 218 -7.57 -11.66 17.29
N VAL A 219 -7.00 -12.08 16.17
CA VAL A 219 -6.07 -13.22 16.11
C VAL A 219 -4.78 -12.81 15.43
N SER A 220 -3.66 -13.27 15.98
CA SER A 220 -2.37 -13.21 15.31
C SER A 220 -1.61 -14.51 15.50
N VAL A 221 -0.73 -14.79 14.53
CA VAL A 221 0.10 -15.98 14.53
C VAL A 221 1.55 -15.53 14.50
N VAL A 222 2.34 -15.99 15.47
CA VAL A 222 3.76 -15.66 15.56
C VAL A 222 4.53 -16.92 15.89
N GLN A 223 5.66 -17.14 15.22
CA GLN A 223 6.63 -18.10 15.68
C GLN A 223 7.59 -17.42 16.64
N ALA A 224 7.79 -18.04 17.81
CA ALA A 224 8.81 -17.65 18.76
C ALA A 224 9.58 -18.90 19.18
N TYR A 225 10.90 -18.87 19.02
CA TYR A 225 11.76 -20.04 19.21
C TYR A 225 11.29 -21.23 18.34
N ASP A 226 11.22 -22.43 18.92
CA ASP A 226 10.67 -23.65 18.30
C ASP A 226 9.16 -23.84 18.55
N ARG A 227 8.44 -22.75 18.84
CA ARG A 227 6.99 -22.78 19.11
C ARG A 227 6.22 -21.86 18.18
N LEU A 228 5.13 -22.37 17.63
CA LEU A 228 4.13 -21.62 16.90
C LEU A 228 3.04 -21.16 17.84
N TYR A 229 2.89 -19.86 18.05
CA TYR A 229 1.87 -19.27 18.90
C TYR A 229 0.69 -18.76 18.05
N ILE A 230 -0.53 -19.03 18.53
CA ILE A 230 -1.75 -18.38 18.08
C ILE A 230 -2.28 -17.56 19.26
N LEU A 231 -2.17 -16.25 19.12
CA LEU A 231 -2.62 -15.26 20.10
C LEU A 231 -4.02 -14.81 19.73
N ARG A 232 -4.88 -14.67 20.74
CA ARG A 232 -6.32 -14.52 20.55
C ARG A 232 -6.88 -13.61 21.62
N GLU A 233 -7.73 -12.68 21.20
CA GLU A 233 -8.44 -11.80 22.09
C GLU A 233 -9.91 -11.71 21.71
N ALA A 234 -10.77 -12.12 22.63
CA ALA A 234 -12.21 -11.99 22.49
C ALA A 234 -12.65 -10.54 22.70
N PRO A 235 -13.65 -10.05 21.96
CA PRO A 235 -14.18 -8.71 22.13
C PRO A 235 -14.81 -8.54 23.53
N ILE A 236 -14.63 -7.36 24.11
CA ILE A 236 -15.25 -7.00 25.40
C ILE A 236 -16.67 -6.49 25.12
N ASP A 237 -17.60 -7.42 24.93
CA ASP A 237 -19.02 -7.13 24.71
C ASP A 237 -19.86 -7.44 25.97
N PRO A 238 -20.70 -6.51 26.46
CA PRO A 238 -21.54 -6.69 27.66
C PRO A 238 -22.56 -7.83 27.57
N THR A 239 -22.87 -8.31 26.37
CA THR A 239 -23.86 -9.37 26.10
C THR A 239 -23.25 -10.78 26.08
N THR A 240 -21.92 -10.88 26.01
CA THR A 240 -21.22 -12.17 25.85
C THR A 240 -20.74 -12.74 27.19
N THR A 241 -20.27 -14.00 27.17
CA THR A 241 -19.60 -14.62 28.33
C THR A 241 -18.22 -14.00 28.64
N PHE A 242 -17.71 -13.14 27.76
CA PHE A 242 -16.45 -12.40 27.94
C PHE A 242 -16.66 -11.01 28.58
N LYS A 243 -17.90 -10.67 28.97
CA LYS A 243 -18.21 -9.44 29.69
C LYS A 243 -17.43 -9.34 31.00
N GLN A 244 -17.13 -8.12 31.41
CA GLN A 244 -16.52 -7.85 32.70
C GLN A 244 -17.53 -8.11 33.83
N GLN A 245 -17.07 -8.79 34.87
CA GLN A 245 -17.81 -9.10 36.08
C GLN A 245 -17.10 -8.52 37.30
N PHE A 246 -17.80 -8.49 38.42
CA PHE A 246 -17.31 -7.88 39.65
C PHE A 246 -17.55 -8.80 40.84
N THR A 247 -16.60 -8.85 41.77
CA THR A 247 -16.78 -9.55 43.03
C THR A 247 -17.85 -8.88 43.89
N ASN A 248 -18.57 -9.70 44.66
CA ASN A 248 -19.49 -9.21 45.69
C ASN A 248 -18.73 -8.83 46.98
N ALA A 249 -19.46 -8.44 48.03
CA ALA A 249 -18.87 -8.00 49.30
C ALA A 249 -17.94 -9.03 49.99
N SER A 250 -18.10 -10.32 49.70
CA SER A 250 -17.22 -11.38 50.22
C SER A 250 -15.88 -11.45 49.49
N GLY A 251 -15.74 -10.80 48.33
CA GLY A 251 -14.49 -10.67 47.60
C GLY A 251 -13.85 -12.02 47.22
N ILE A 252 -12.54 -12.12 47.44
CA ILE A 252 -11.74 -13.34 47.24
C ILE A 252 -11.23 -13.84 48.59
N THR A 253 -11.56 -15.08 48.94
CA THR A 253 -11.15 -15.74 50.18
C THR A 253 -10.20 -16.90 49.88
N VAL A 254 -9.09 -16.99 50.61
CA VAL A 254 -8.01 -17.97 50.40
C VAL A 254 -8.00 -18.97 51.54
N SER A 255 -7.88 -20.25 51.19
CA SER A 255 -7.65 -21.36 52.12
C SER A 255 -6.55 -22.26 51.56
N GLY A 256 -5.39 -22.28 52.22
CA GLY A 256 -4.22 -23.02 51.75
C GLY A 256 -3.73 -22.50 50.40
N THR A 257 -3.86 -23.33 49.36
CA THR A 257 -3.47 -23.01 47.97
C THR A 257 -4.68 -22.74 47.07
N THR A 258 -5.88 -22.64 47.64
CA THR A 258 -7.12 -22.47 46.89
C THR A 258 -7.80 -21.16 47.26
N ALA A 259 -8.02 -20.29 46.28
CA ALA A 259 -8.77 -19.06 46.43
C ALA A 259 -10.19 -19.22 45.86
N THR A 260 -11.20 -18.87 46.65
CA THR A 260 -12.61 -18.82 46.27
C THR A 260 -12.96 -17.38 45.89
N VAL A 261 -13.38 -17.19 44.63
CA VAL A 261 -13.76 -15.90 44.07
C VAL A 261 -15.28 -15.82 44.04
N ASN A 262 -15.86 -14.82 44.74
CA ASN A 262 -17.30 -14.67 44.90
C ASN A 262 -17.87 -13.65 43.89
N VAL A 263 -18.54 -14.11 42.84
CA VAL A 263 -19.07 -13.30 41.73
C VAL A 263 -20.50 -13.75 41.41
N ASN A 264 -21.46 -12.84 41.44
CA ASN A 264 -22.88 -13.21 41.25
C ASN A 264 -23.19 -13.54 39.78
N THR A 265 -23.81 -14.68 39.52
CA THR A 265 -24.31 -15.11 38.20
C THR A 265 -23.24 -15.00 37.09
N HIS A 266 -22.07 -15.62 37.32
CA HIS A 266 -20.92 -15.46 36.42
C HIS A 266 -21.02 -16.28 35.12
N GLY A 267 -21.73 -17.41 35.12
CA GLY A 267 -21.90 -18.23 33.90
C GLY A 267 -20.57 -18.80 33.34
N LEU A 268 -19.59 -19.01 34.20
CA LEU A 268 -18.26 -19.53 33.86
C LEU A 268 -18.18 -21.02 34.21
N SER A 269 -17.37 -21.77 33.47
CA SER A 269 -17.22 -23.22 33.63
C SER A 269 -15.79 -23.61 33.97
N ALA A 270 -15.61 -24.82 34.52
CA ALA A 270 -14.30 -25.35 34.85
C ALA A 270 -13.36 -25.34 33.64
N GLY A 271 -12.08 -25.06 33.88
CA GLY A 271 -11.02 -24.96 32.87
C GLY A 271 -10.90 -23.60 32.18
N GLN A 272 -11.96 -22.77 32.16
CA GLN A 272 -11.89 -21.45 31.53
C GLN A 272 -10.87 -20.56 32.24
N ARG A 273 -10.15 -19.71 31.47
CA ARG A 273 -9.21 -18.74 32.03
C ARG A 273 -9.92 -17.42 32.35
N VAL A 274 -9.65 -16.90 33.54
CA VAL A 274 -10.12 -15.60 34.00
C VAL A 274 -8.95 -14.69 34.33
N ARG A 275 -9.10 -13.41 34.06
CA ARG A 275 -8.19 -12.36 34.50
C ARG A 275 -8.84 -11.59 35.65
N ILE A 276 -8.07 -11.33 36.69
CA ILE A 276 -8.49 -10.53 37.84
C ILE A 276 -7.72 -9.20 37.83
N GLU A 277 -8.41 -8.08 38.02
CA GLU A 277 -7.83 -6.72 37.99
C GLU A 277 -8.50 -5.82 39.05
N GLY A 278 -7.74 -4.88 39.61
CA GLY A 278 -8.21 -3.93 40.62
C GLY A 278 -8.18 -4.46 42.05
N SER A 279 -7.43 -5.51 42.33
CA SER A 279 -7.21 -6.01 43.70
C SER A 279 -6.07 -5.24 44.37
N THR A 280 -6.16 -4.97 45.67
CA THR A 280 -5.03 -4.44 46.46
C THR A 280 -3.99 -5.50 46.81
N VAL A 281 -4.36 -6.79 46.66
CA VAL A 281 -3.46 -7.92 46.87
C VAL A 281 -2.79 -8.25 45.54
N ALA A 282 -1.48 -7.99 45.46
CA ALA A 282 -0.67 -8.12 44.24
C ALA A 282 -0.78 -9.49 43.57
N ALA A 283 -0.92 -10.57 44.35
CA ALA A 283 -1.07 -11.93 43.81
C ALA A 283 -2.31 -12.11 42.92
N PHE A 284 -3.31 -11.23 43.02
CA PHE A 284 -4.51 -11.28 42.17
C PHE A 284 -4.53 -10.19 41.10
N ASP A 285 -3.86 -9.07 41.30
CA ASP A 285 -3.99 -7.91 40.41
C ASP A 285 -3.21 -8.10 39.11
N GLY A 286 -3.92 -8.11 37.98
CA GLY A 286 -3.35 -8.25 36.64
C GLY A 286 -3.02 -9.69 36.23
N HIS A 287 -3.21 -10.67 37.12
CA HIS A 287 -2.92 -12.08 36.89
C HIS A 287 -4.10 -12.85 36.28
N GLU A 288 -3.78 -13.94 35.59
CA GLU A 288 -4.75 -14.83 34.96
C GLU A 288 -4.75 -16.20 35.62
N PHE A 289 -5.92 -16.80 35.82
CA PHE A 289 -6.07 -18.06 36.53
C PHE A 289 -7.02 -18.98 35.76
N ASP A 290 -6.75 -20.28 35.81
CA ASP A 290 -7.67 -21.30 35.32
C ASP A 290 -8.66 -21.71 36.41
N ILE A 291 -9.95 -21.79 36.06
CA ILE A 291 -11.00 -22.21 36.99
C ILE A 291 -10.88 -23.70 37.28
N LEU A 292 -10.90 -24.07 38.56
CA LEU A 292 -10.81 -25.45 39.01
C LEU A 292 -12.07 -26.26 38.69
N GLY A 293 -11.89 -27.58 38.52
CA GLY A 293 -12.97 -28.55 38.29
C GLY A 293 -13.09 -29.57 39.44
N GLY A 294 -13.85 -30.64 39.21
CA GLY A 294 -14.00 -31.72 40.18
C GLY A 294 -14.67 -31.28 41.48
N ALA A 295 -14.05 -31.58 42.63
CA ALA A 295 -14.55 -31.16 43.95
C ALA A 295 -14.58 -29.63 44.14
N ASP A 296 -13.84 -28.90 43.30
CA ASP A 296 -13.72 -27.44 43.31
C ASP A 296 -14.42 -26.78 42.11
N ALA A 297 -15.35 -27.50 41.47
CA ALA A 297 -16.12 -27.01 40.33
C ALA A 297 -16.86 -25.68 40.63
N PRO A 298 -16.99 -24.80 39.63
CA PRO A 298 -17.70 -23.54 39.81
C PRO A 298 -19.19 -23.75 40.11
N THR A 299 -19.74 -22.89 40.95
CA THR A 299 -21.18 -22.78 41.23
C THR A 299 -21.79 -21.63 40.44
N THR A 300 -23.03 -21.24 40.71
CA THR A 300 -23.64 -20.04 40.11
C THR A 300 -22.95 -18.74 40.54
N ASN A 301 -22.44 -18.71 41.77
CA ASN A 301 -21.99 -17.48 42.44
C ASN A 301 -20.52 -17.51 42.89
N THR A 302 -19.83 -18.63 42.71
CA THR A 302 -18.45 -18.80 43.16
C THR A 302 -17.68 -19.70 42.21
N PHE A 303 -16.41 -19.43 42.05
CA PHE A 303 -15.47 -20.35 41.42
C PHE A 303 -14.15 -20.35 42.18
N LYS A 304 -13.35 -21.40 42.01
CA LYS A 304 -12.08 -21.55 42.72
C LYS A 304 -10.89 -21.55 41.77
N VAL A 305 -9.77 -21.01 42.24
CA VAL A 305 -8.49 -20.93 41.51
C VAL A 305 -7.33 -21.32 42.41
N THR A 306 -6.23 -21.79 41.82
CA THR A 306 -4.99 -22.10 42.56
C THR A 306 -4.15 -20.84 42.75
N VAL A 307 -3.70 -20.64 43.98
CA VAL A 307 -2.78 -19.56 44.36
C VAL A 307 -1.58 -20.12 45.15
N PRO A 308 -0.42 -19.45 45.14
CA PRO A 308 0.71 -19.84 45.98
C PRO A 308 0.34 -19.90 47.47
N SER A 309 1.04 -20.74 48.24
CA SER A 309 0.85 -20.80 49.68
C SER A 309 1.18 -19.44 50.33
N GLY A 310 0.31 -18.98 51.24
CA GLY A 310 0.51 -17.71 51.95
C GLY A 310 -0.08 -16.49 51.24
N THR A 311 -0.83 -16.66 50.15
CA THR A 311 -1.60 -15.56 49.54
C THR A 311 -2.67 -15.03 50.50
N ALA A 312 -2.71 -13.70 50.68
CA ALA A 312 -3.68 -13.02 51.55
C ALA A 312 -5.08 -12.96 50.93
N ASN A 313 -6.10 -12.79 51.77
CA ASN A 313 -7.48 -12.55 51.33
C ASN A 313 -7.63 -11.16 50.68
N ALA A 314 -8.47 -11.07 49.65
CA ALA A 314 -8.94 -9.81 49.07
C ALA A 314 -10.46 -9.68 49.26
N ALA A 315 -10.89 -9.59 50.52
CA ALA A 315 -12.30 -9.60 50.93
C ALA A 315 -13.01 -8.25 50.70
N VAL A 316 -13.04 -7.79 49.45
CA VAL A 316 -13.68 -6.54 49.03
C VAL A 316 -14.54 -6.74 47.77
N ALA A 317 -15.60 -5.93 47.65
CA ALA A 317 -16.43 -5.87 46.45
C ALA A 317 -15.71 -5.15 45.29
N ASN A 318 -16.25 -5.31 44.09
CA ASN A 318 -15.88 -4.56 42.89
C ASN A 318 -14.47 -4.85 42.33
N ILE A 319 -13.87 -6.00 42.68
CA ILE A 319 -12.69 -6.51 41.97
C ILE A 319 -13.15 -7.01 40.60
N LYS A 320 -12.50 -6.57 39.53
CA LYS A 320 -12.87 -6.93 38.16
C LYS A 320 -12.42 -8.35 37.85
N VAL A 321 -13.31 -9.13 37.27
CA VAL A 321 -13.06 -10.50 36.81
C VAL A 321 -13.57 -10.62 35.39
N ARG A 322 -12.77 -11.16 34.47
CA ARG A 322 -13.18 -11.32 33.07
C ARG A 322 -12.64 -12.62 32.50
N ARG A 323 -13.45 -13.34 31.71
CA ARG A 323 -12.96 -14.48 30.91
C ARG A 323 -12.02 -13.98 29.80
N VAL A 324 -10.93 -14.70 29.59
CA VAL A 324 -9.94 -14.40 28.53
C VAL A 324 -9.63 -15.66 27.72
N LYS A 325 -9.17 -15.48 26.49
CA LYS A 325 -8.72 -16.58 25.62
C LYS A 325 -7.20 -16.71 25.76
N PRO A 326 -6.68 -17.81 26.36
CA PRO A 326 -5.25 -17.98 26.50
C PRO A 326 -4.58 -18.13 25.12
N PRO A 327 -3.31 -17.68 25.00
CA PRO A 327 -2.49 -18.04 23.87
C PRO A 327 -2.35 -19.56 23.83
N ILE A 328 -2.43 -20.12 22.63
CA ILE A 328 -2.15 -21.54 22.39
C ILE A 328 -0.87 -21.64 21.59
N TYR A 329 -0.07 -22.66 21.86
CA TYR A 329 1.16 -22.90 21.13
C TYR A 329 1.29 -24.35 20.68
N TRP A 330 2.12 -24.57 19.67
CA TRP A 330 2.44 -25.88 19.14
C TRP A 330 3.95 -26.02 18.95
N THR A 331 4.50 -27.17 19.34
CA THR A 331 5.94 -27.45 19.37
C THR A 331 6.43 -28.29 18.19
N GLY A 332 5.59 -28.48 17.16
CA GLY A 332 5.89 -29.39 16.05
C GLY A 332 5.43 -30.84 16.27
N SER A 333 4.83 -31.17 17.41
CA SER A 333 4.34 -32.52 17.71
C SER A 333 3.00 -32.48 18.45
N GLY A 334 2.09 -33.38 18.10
CA GLY A 334 0.76 -33.45 18.73
C GLY A 334 -0.15 -32.28 18.36
N SER A 335 -1.09 -31.95 19.25
CA SER A 335 -2.04 -30.83 19.10
C SER A 335 -1.50 -29.55 19.73
N PHE A 336 -2.15 -28.42 19.47
CA PHE A 336 -1.90 -27.19 20.22
C PHE A 336 -2.16 -27.41 21.72
N VAL A 337 -1.43 -26.69 22.55
CA VAL A 337 -1.56 -26.67 24.01
C VAL A 337 -1.72 -25.23 24.50
N ARG A 338 -2.34 -25.05 25.67
CA ARG A 338 -2.55 -23.73 26.28
C ARG A 338 -1.25 -23.24 26.92
N ALA A 339 -0.94 -21.96 26.78
CA ALA A 339 0.10 -21.32 27.60
C ALA A 339 -0.27 -21.42 29.09
N ALA A 340 0.72 -21.64 29.96
CA ALA A 340 0.49 -21.69 31.40
C ALA A 340 -0.06 -20.34 31.90
N GLY A 341 -0.98 -20.37 32.86
CA GLY A 341 -1.50 -19.19 33.54
C GLY A 341 -1.03 -19.12 34.99
N GLY A 342 -1.27 -17.99 35.64
CA GLY A 342 -1.09 -17.83 37.09
C GLY A 342 0.21 -17.16 37.51
N VAL A 343 0.38 -17.11 38.83
CA VAL A 343 1.64 -16.70 39.47
C VAL A 343 2.59 -17.91 39.45
N PRO A 344 3.76 -17.82 38.80
CA PRO A 344 4.78 -18.86 38.82
C PRO A 344 5.30 -19.14 40.24
N ALA A 345 5.81 -20.36 40.49
CA ALA A 345 6.44 -20.73 41.75
C ALA A 345 7.79 -20.03 41.96
N GLU A 346 8.36 -19.52 40.87
CA GLU A 346 9.64 -18.83 40.76
C GLU A 346 9.65 -17.47 41.48
N GLY A 347 8.49 -16.92 41.85
CA GLY A 347 8.39 -15.78 42.77
C GLY A 347 7.08 -15.00 42.64
N PRO A 348 6.64 -14.30 43.70
CA PRO A 348 5.35 -13.60 43.74
C PRO A 348 5.27 -12.39 42.80
N THR A 349 6.39 -11.91 42.27
CA THR A 349 6.46 -10.76 41.35
C THR A 349 6.48 -11.15 39.87
N TYR A 350 6.82 -12.40 39.56
CA TYR A 350 6.82 -12.89 38.18
C TYR A 350 5.39 -13.21 37.73
N LYS A 351 5.18 -13.24 36.43
CA LYS A 351 3.91 -13.68 35.85
C LYS A 351 4.13 -14.56 34.62
N ARG A 352 3.17 -15.46 34.41
CA ARG A 352 3.10 -16.23 33.17
C ARG A 352 2.57 -15.40 32.00
N MET A 353 2.73 -15.93 30.79
CA MET A 353 2.24 -15.29 29.56
C MET A 353 0.77 -14.89 29.67
N ARG A 354 0.51 -13.60 29.43
CA ARG A 354 -0.83 -13.02 29.48
C ARG A 354 -1.61 -13.33 28.19
N SER A 355 -2.93 -13.44 28.31
CA SER A 355 -3.84 -13.51 27.16
C SER A 355 -3.87 -12.18 26.40
N VAL A 356 -3.41 -12.18 25.15
CA VAL A 356 -3.35 -10.98 24.29
C VAL A 356 -3.69 -11.36 22.85
N GLY A 357 -4.16 -10.40 22.06
CA GLY A 357 -4.45 -10.61 20.64
C GLY A 357 -3.21 -10.59 19.74
N TRP A 358 -2.09 -10.04 20.20
CA TRP A 358 -0.86 -9.92 19.42
C TRP A 358 0.42 -9.95 20.23
N ALA A 359 1.51 -10.34 19.55
CA ALA A 359 2.86 -10.35 20.09
C ALA A 359 3.89 -10.10 18.97
N SER A 360 5.10 -9.73 19.37
CA SER A 360 6.25 -9.62 18.46
C SER A 360 7.42 -10.41 19.02
N TYR A 361 8.15 -11.13 18.16
CA TYR A 361 9.34 -11.88 18.55
C TYR A 361 10.58 -11.19 17.99
N ILE A 362 11.42 -10.65 18.88
CA ILE A 362 12.59 -9.85 18.52
C ILE A 362 13.75 -10.25 19.44
N GLN A 363 14.94 -10.48 18.86
CA GLN A 363 16.17 -10.76 19.61
C GLN A 363 16.04 -11.86 20.68
N ASN A 364 15.43 -12.99 20.32
CA ASN A 364 15.22 -14.13 21.23
C ASN A 364 14.40 -13.79 22.48
N ARG A 365 13.42 -12.90 22.32
CA ARG A 365 12.43 -12.56 23.36
C ARG A 365 11.07 -12.33 22.74
N LEU A 366 10.04 -12.75 23.46
CA LEU A 366 8.64 -12.54 23.09
C LEU A 366 8.12 -11.30 23.80
N ILE A 367 7.64 -10.35 23.01
CA ILE A 367 7.15 -9.05 23.47
C ILE A 367 5.62 -9.05 23.35
N ILE A 368 4.93 -8.79 24.46
CA ILE A 368 3.47 -8.79 24.53
C ILE A 368 2.92 -7.49 25.16
N PRO A 369 1.74 -7.02 24.75
CA PRO A 369 1.03 -5.95 25.45
C PRO A 369 0.67 -6.35 26.88
N ASP A 370 0.78 -5.41 27.81
CA ASP A 370 0.52 -5.65 29.22
C ASP A 370 -0.33 -4.51 29.82
N GLY A 371 -1.51 -4.32 29.24
CA GLY A 371 -2.38 -3.18 29.54
C GLY A 371 -2.31 -2.12 28.46
N ARG A 372 -2.82 -0.92 28.76
CA ARG A 372 -2.96 0.15 27.76
C ARG A 372 -1.62 0.75 27.33
N ASP A 373 -0.74 0.98 28.28
CA ASP A 373 0.47 1.81 28.10
C ASP A 373 1.76 1.03 28.37
N GLN A 374 1.67 -0.27 28.64
CA GLN A 374 2.80 -1.10 29.06
C GLN A 374 2.96 -2.30 28.15
N VAL A 375 4.22 -2.68 27.97
CA VAL A 375 4.67 -3.83 27.21
C VAL A 375 5.49 -4.70 28.15
N ALA A 376 5.18 -6.00 28.20
CA ALA A 376 5.95 -6.99 28.93
C ALA A 376 6.88 -7.73 27.96
N ILE A 377 8.11 -7.97 28.40
CA ILE A 377 9.14 -8.65 27.63
C ILE A 377 9.45 -9.95 28.35
N SER A 378 9.48 -11.06 27.60
CA SER A 378 9.81 -12.36 28.17
C SER A 378 11.27 -12.42 28.59
N ASP A 379 11.60 -13.37 29.46
CA ASP A 379 12.99 -13.66 29.75
C ASP A 379 13.71 -14.23 28.52
N TYR A 380 15.03 -14.23 28.56
CA TYR A 380 15.87 -14.72 27.47
C TYR A 380 15.72 -16.24 27.31
N LEU A 381 15.31 -16.68 26.11
CA LEU A 381 15.05 -18.10 25.79
C LEU A 381 13.90 -18.76 26.58
N ASP A 382 13.11 -17.99 27.31
CA ASP A 382 11.88 -18.46 27.96
C ASP A 382 10.70 -17.56 27.57
N ALA A 383 9.79 -18.09 26.76
CA ALA A 383 8.59 -17.38 26.32
C ALA A 383 7.51 -17.26 27.41
N ASP A 384 7.57 -18.08 28.47
CA ASP A 384 6.46 -18.25 29.40
C ASP A 384 6.67 -17.45 30.71
N LEU A 385 7.85 -16.86 30.92
CA LEU A 385 8.21 -16.11 32.11
C LEU A 385 8.40 -14.62 31.81
N TYR A 386 7.69 -13.76 32.55
CA TYR A 386 7.73 -12.31 32.42
C TYR A 386 7.98 -11.63 33.76
N ASP A 387 8.86 -10.61 33.75
CA ASP A 387 9.09 -9.72 34.89
C ASP A 387 8.46 -8.34 34.64
N PRO A 388 7.38 -7.98 35.38
CA PRO A 388 6.71 -6.70 35.20
C PRO A 388 7.53 -5.49 35.67
N PHE A 389 8.59 -5.66 36.45
CA PHE A 389 9.38 -4.55 37.00
C PHE A 389 10.68 -4.30 36.22
N TRP A 390 11.45 -5.36 35.95
CA TRP A 390 12.76 -5.22 35.31
C TRP A 390 12.75 -5.48 33.80
N GLN A 391 11.73 -6.18 33.29
CA GLN A 391 11.61 -6.55 31.88
C GLN A 391 10.27 -6.05 31.30
N SER A 392 9.94 -4.80 31.61
CA SER A 392 8.78 -4.12 31.02
C SER A 392 9.12 -2.71 30.59
N PHE A 393 8.36 -2.20 29.62
CA PHE A 393 8.50 -0.84 29.11
C PHE A 393 7.14 -0.16 29.11
N ARG A 394 7.06 1.08 29.58
CA ARG A 394 5.82 1.88 29.58
C ARG A 394 5.93 3.02 28.57
N THR A 395 5.14 2.96 27.51
CA THR A 395 4.98 4.07 26.56
C THR A 395 4.10 5.16 27.18
N GLY A 396 4.61 6.38 27.35
CA GLY A 396 3.80 7.51 27.83
C GLY A 396 3.63 7.59 29.35
N ALA A 397 4.60 7.13 30.14
CA ALA A 397 4.63 7.35 31.58
C ALA A 397 4.56 8.86 31.91
N GLY A 398 3.39 9.34 32.39
CA GLY A 398 3.17 10.73 32.76
C GLY A 398 2.04 11.45 32.02
N GLY A 399 1.39 10.83 31.02
CA GLY A 399 0.14 11.33 30.41
C GLY A 399 0.21 12.67 29.66
N GLY A 400 1.36 13.34 29.66
CA GLY A 400 1.56 14.66 29.06
C GLY A 400 2.56 14.73 27.92
N ASP A 401 3.20 13.63 27.53
CA ASP A 401 4.28 13.69 26.54
C ASP A 401 3.87 13.04 25.22
N PHE A 402 3.58 13.91 24.24
CA PHE A 402 3.46 13.56 22.83
C PHE A 402 4.80 12.96 22.39
N THR A 403 4.84 11.64 22.25
CA THR A 403 6.02 10.94 21.74
C THR A 403 6.31 11.43 20.32
N ALA A 404 7.31 12.31 20.23
CA ALA A 404 7.76 12.93 19.00
C ALA A 404 8.36 11.87 18.07
N VAL A 405 7.58 11.41 17.10
CA VAL A 405 8.11 10.85 15.85
C VAL A 405 7.91 11.84 14.68
N ALA A 406 7.11 12.89 14.85
CA ALA A 406 6.99 14.01 13.91
C ALA A 406 6.63 15.33 14.63
N LYS A 407 7.33 16.43 14.30
CA LYS A 407 7.00 17.81 14.72
C LYS A 407 6.27 18.50 13.56
N LEU A 408 5.08 19.05 13.81
CA LEU A 408 4.44 20.01 12.91
C LEU A 408 4.78 21.42 13.40
N GLU A 409 5.50 22.19 12.59
CA GLU A 409 5.84 23.58 12.87
C GLU A 409 5.12 24.48 11.86
N LEU A 410 4.38 25.46 12.36
CA LEU A 410 3.76 26.48 11.52
C LEU A 410 4.87 27.35 10.92
N VAL A 411 5.03 27.28 9.60
CA VAL A 411 6.05 28.06 8.87
C VAL A 411 5.55 29.48 8.57
N THR A 412 4.26 29.63 8.25
CA THR A 412 3.58 30.92 8.03
C THR A 412 2.06 30.72 8.06
N ASP A 413 1.31 31.74 8.46
CA ASP A 413 -0.15 31.84 8.36
C ASP A 413 -0.62 32.90 7.34
N GLU A 414 0.30 33.64 6.72
CA GLU A 414 -0.04 34.76 5.82
C GLU A 414 -0.34 34.32 4.38
N ILE A 415 0.29 33.23 3.90
CA ILE A 415 0.18 32.76 2.51
C ILE A 415 -0.26 31.30 2.50
N GLY A 416 -1.46 31.05 1.96
CA GLY A 416 -2.03 29.72 1.82
C GLY A 416 -1.45 28.93 0.65
N CYS A 417 -1.46 27.60 0.75
CA CYS A 417 -1.14 26.70 -0.36
C CYS A 417 -2.45 26.18 -0.99
N SER A 418 -2.66 26.45 -2.28
CA SER A 418 -3.89 26.09 -2.99
C SER A 418 -3.89 24.62 -3.44
N ALA A 419 -2.71 24.03 -3.65
CA ALA A 419 -2.58 22.65 -4.10
C ALA A 419 -1.41 21.93 -3.42
N ARG A 420 -1.71 20.93 -2.57
CA ARG A 420 -0.68 20.17 -1.83
C ARG A 420 0.37 19.51 -2.72
N ASN A 421 -0.04 19.04 -3.90
CA ASN A 421 0.83 18.33 -4.83
C ASN A 421 1.74 19.27 -5.63
N SER A 422 1.56 20.59 -5.51
CA SER A 422 2.47 21.60 -6.08
C SER A 422 3.71 21.83 -5.21
N ILE A 423 3.72 21.34 -3.96
CA ILE A 423 4.81 21.57 -3.02
C ILE A 423 6.01 20.72 -3.42
N VAL A 424 7.11 21.38 -3.80
CA VAL A 424 8.32 20.71 -4.27
C VAL A 424 9.56 21.31 -3.60
N THR A 425 10.41 20.44 -3.06
CA THR A 425 11.70 20.83 -2.49
C THR A 425 12.82 20.68 -3.53
N ALA A 426 13.66 21.70 -3.65
CA ALA A 426 14.79 21.72 -4.56
C ALA A 426 16.00 22.37 -3.87
N GLY A 427 16.85 21.54 -3.27
CA GLY A 427 17.95 21.99 -2.44
C GLY A 427 17.43 22.77 -1.23
N ARG A 428 17.80 24.05 -1.12
CA ARG A 428 17.37 24.93 -0.02
C ARG A 428 15.95 25.50 -0.20
N PHE A 429 15.44 25.47 -1.43
CA PHE A 429 14.21 26.16 -1.78
C PHE A 429 13.00 25.23 -1.76
N VAL A 430 11.85 25.76 -1.34
CA VAL A 430 10.55 25.09 -1.43
C VAL A 430 9.65 25.91 -2.34
N PHE A 431 9.15 25.29 -3.40
CA PHE A 431 8.20 25.87 -4.34
C PHE A 431 6.80 25.39 -4.01
N PHE A 432 5.79 26.26 -4.15
CA PHE A 432 4.39 25.87 -4.01
C PHE A 432 3.47 26.86 -4.74
N LEU A 433 2.29 26.38 -5.12
CA LEU A 433 1.22 27.19 -5.71
C LEU A 433 0.32 27.77 -4.60
N SER A 434 0.09 29.07 -4.67
CA SER A 434 -0.85 29.85 -3.86
C SER A 434 -1.87 30.53 -4.78
N ASP A 435 -2.89 31.16 -4.19
CA ASP A 435 -3.98 31.81 -4.92
C ASP A 435 -3.47 32.99 -5.78
N ALA A 436 -2.41 33.66 -5.34
CA ALA A 436 -1.77 34.76 -6.07
C ALA A 436 -0.70 34.29 -7.08
N GLY A 437 -0.36 33.00 -7.11
CA GLY A 437 0.66 32.43 -7.98
C GLY A 437 1.68 31.56 -7.26
N VAL A 438 2.84 31.32 -7.90
CA VAL A 438 3.88 30.43 -7.37
C VAL A 438 4.81 31.21 -6.44
N TYR A 439 5.04 30.65 -5.25
CA TYR A 439 5.97 31.16 -4.25
C TYR A 439 7.18 30.25 -4.10
N ARG A 440 8.29 30.84 -3.64
CA ARG A 440 9.55 30.17 -3.34
C ARG A 440 10.00 30.57 -1.93
N LEU A 441 10.16 29.59 -1.04
CA LEU A 441 10.67 29.78 0.32
C LEU A 441 12.13 29.40 0.40
N ASP A 442 12.88 30.11 1.25
CA ASP A 442 14.24 29.78 1.65
C ASP A 442 14.23 29.23 3.09
N THR A 443 14.85 28.07 3.32
CA THR A 443 14.81 27.37 4.60
C THR A 443 15.83 27.85 5.65
N GLN A 444 16.76 28.77 5.31
CA GLN A 444 17.80 29.24 6.25
C GLN A 444 17.61 30.65 6.82
N LEU A 445 17.06 31.57 6.03
CA LEU A 445 16.77 32.92 6.47
C LEU A 445 15.30 33.18 6.21
N ASP A 446 14.58 33.46 7.29
CA ASP A 446 13.20 33.96 7.33
C ASP A 446 12.11 32.92 7.71
N LEU A 447 12.06 32.61 9.01
CA LEU A 447 10.89 31.98 9.67
C LEU A 447 9.73 32.98 9.88
N LYS A 448 9.80 34.17 9.25
CA LYS A 448 8.73 35.17 9.20
C LYS A 448 8.69 35.77 7.80
N LEU A 449 8.12 35.03 6.85
CA LEU A 449 7.63 35.62 5.60
C LEU A 449 6.96 36.95 5.94
N ARG A 450 7.58 38.08 5.58
CA ARG A 450 6.90 39.38 5.64
C ARG A 450 5.94 39.43 4.45
N GLY A 451 4.71 39.86 4.69
CA GLY A 451 3.61 39.99 3.71
C GLY A 451 3.84 40.92 2.51
N ASP A 452 5.07 41.17 2.09
CA ASP A 452 5.44 41.94 0.89
C ASP A 452 6.35 41.12 -0.06
N THR A 453 6.26 39.78 0.00
CA THR A 453 6.95 38.92 -0.97
C THR A 453 6.09 38.77 -2.23
N LYS A 454 6.59 39.34 -3.32
CA LYS A 454 5.98 39.24 -4.64
C LYS A 454 6.08 37.79 -5.17
N PRO A 455 5.03 37.22 -5.78
CA PRO A 455 5.08 35.86 -6.31
C PRO A 455 6.11 35.74 -7.44
N LEU A 456 6.80 34.59 -7.50
CA LEU A 456 7.77 34.26 -8.55
C LEU A 456 7.13 34.25 -9.94
N SER A 457 5.83 33.95 -10.01
CA SER A 457 5.05 33.93 -11.25
C SER A 457 4.57 35.30 -11.72
N ASP A 458 4.90 36.41 -11.05
CA ASP A 458 4.42 37.74 -11.45
C ASP A 458 4.67 38.14 -12.93
N PRO A 459 5.85 37.83 -13.53
CA PRO A 459 6.10 38.13 -14.95
C PRO A 459 5.17 37.40 -15.93
N VAL A 460 4.52 36.33 -15.48
CA VAL A 460 3.64 35.44 -16.25
C VAL A 460 2.26 35.28 -15.61
N ALA A 461 1.85 36.26 -14.79
CA ALA A 461 0.63 36.15 -13.98
C ALA A 461 -0.66 36.03 -14.82
N ASP A 462 -0.64 36.49 -16.07
CA ASP A 462 -1.74 36.32 -17.02
C ASP A 462 -2.05 34.85 -17.33
N LEU A 463 -1.07 33.96 -17.21
CA LEU A 463 -1.28 32.51 -17.33
C LEU A 463 -1.98 31.93 -16.09
N PHE A 464 -1.69 32.47 -14.91
CA PHE A 464 -2.23 32.00 -13.63
C PHE A 464 -3.65 32.52 -13.38
N GLU A 465 -4.02 33.67 -13.95
CA GLU A 465 -5.39 34.18 -13.91
C GLU A 465 -6.39 33.25 -14.63
N ARG A 466 -5.91 32.44 -15.59
CA ARG A 466 -6.72 31.47 -16.33
C ARG A 466 -6.90 30.12 -15.62
N ILE A 467 -6.35 29.96 -14.41
CA ILE A 467 -6.47 28.72 -13.64
C ILE A 467 -7.92 28.54 -13.16
N ASP A 468 -8.44 27.33 -13.34
CA ASP A 468 -9.75 26.95 -12.78
C ASP A 468 -9.62 26.67 -11.28
N GLN A 469 -10.07 27.62 -10.46
CA GLN A 469 -10.02 27.53 -9.00
C GLN A 469 -10.88 26.39 -8.42
N SER A 470 -11.88 25.90 -9.14
CA SER A 470 -12.70 24.77 -8.67
C SER A 470 -11.97 23.42 -8.75
N LYS A 471 -10.89 23.36 -9.55
CA LYS A 471 -10.10 22.16 -9.83
C LYS A 471 -8.64 22.29 -9.39
N VAL A 472 -8.23 23.44 -8.84
CA VAL A 472 -6.83 23.78 -8.50
C VAL A 472 -6.14 22.76 -7.60
N GLN A 473 -6.88 22.07 -6.74
CA GLN A 473 -6.39 20.98 -5.87
C GLN A 473 -5.70 19.84 -6.63
N ARG A 474 -5.94 19.72 -7.94
CA ARG A 474 -5.35 18.74 -8.85
C ARG A 474 -4.01 19.17 -9.45
N ALA A 475 -3.62 20.43 -9.27
CA ALA A 475 -2.35 20.94 -9.77
C ALA A 475 -1.18 20.14 -9.17
N PHE A 476 -0.19 19.84 -10.00
CA PHE A 476 0.92 18.96 -9.64
C PHE A 476 2.26 19.61 -10.02
N GLY A 477 3.17 19.68 -9.06
CA GLY A 477 4.52 20.20 -9.23
C GLY A 477 5.55 19.09 -9.15
N ILE A 478 6.62 19.17 -9.95
CA ILE A 478 7.78 18.28 -9.80
C ILE A 478 9.08 19.00 -10.11
N TRP A 479 10.16 18.59 -9.45
CA TRP A 479 11.51 19.05 -9.76
C TRP A 479 12.26 18.00 -10.57
N HIS A 480 12.75 18.37 -11.74
CA HIS A 480 13.55 17.50 -12.58
C HIS A 480 14.51 18.30 -13.46
N SER A 481 15.76 17.84 -13.58
CA SER A 481 16.77 18.45 -14.47
C SER A 481 16.95 19.97 -14.30
N ASN A 482 17.01 20.43 -13.04
CA ASN A 482 17.08 21.85 -12.66
C ASN A 482 15.90 22.70 -13.13
N ARG A 483 14.75 22.08 -13.36
CA ARG A 483 13.50 22.74 -13.70
C ARG A 483 12.43 22.42 -12.67
N TYR A 484 11.67 23.43 -12.29
CA TYR A 484 10.39 23.28 -11.59
C TYR A 484 9.30 23.27 -12.65
N ILE A 485 8.59 22.15 -12.74
CA ILE A 485 7.52 21.93 -13.72
C ILE A 485 6.22 21.85 -12.94
N LEU A 486 5.27 22.71 -13.30
CA LEU A 486 3.96 22.79 -12.64
C LEU A 486 2.87 22.60 -13.68
N ALA A 487 2.05 21.57 -13.50
CA ALA A 487 0.85 21.33 -14.28
C ALA A 487 -0.36 21.89 -13.54
N VAL A 488 -1.15 22.74 -14.21
CA VAL A 488 -2.36 23.37 -13.66
C VAL A 488 -3.57 23.19 -14.58
N PRO A 489 -4.79 23.10 -14.02
CA PRO A 489 -6.02 23.08 -14.79
C PRO A 489 -6.40 24.51 -15.21
N THR A 490 -6.92 24.67 -16.41
CA THR A 490 -7.34 25.98 -16.96
C THR A 490 -8.82 25.99 -17.30
N LEU A 491 -9.43 27.19 -17.30
CA LEU A 491 -10.85 27.39 -17.62
C LEU A 491 -11.26 26.94 -19.04
N ASP A 492 -10.30 26.81 -19.95
CA ASP A 492 -10.54 26.56 -21.37
C ASP A 492 -10.71 25.08 -21.73
N SER A 493 -10.63 24.18 -20.74
CA SER A 493 -10.69 22.73 -20.98
C SER A 493 -11.98 22.11 -20.42
N PRO A 494 -12.68 21.29 -21.23
CA PRO A 494 -13.87 20.58 -20.78
C PRO A 494 -13.53 19.35 -19.90
N ASP A 495 -12.28 18.89 -19.91
CA ASP A 495 -11.82 17.74 -19.10
C ASP A 495 -11.30 18.23 -17.73
N ASP A 496 -11.22 17.33 -16.75
CA ASP A 496 -10.66 17.64 -15.43
C ASP A 496 -9.12 17.49 -15.39
N THR A 497 -8.44 17.61 -16.53
CA THR A 497 -6.98 17.45 -16.66
C THR A 497 -6.23 18.76 -16.45
N ASN A 498 -4.94 18.67 -16.15
CA ASN A 498 -4.03 19.81 -16.16
C ASN A 498 -3.48 19.98 -17.59
N ASP A 499 -3.96 20.99 -18.30
CA ASP A 499 -3.62 21.18 -19.71
C ASP A 499 -2.53 22.23 -19.94
N LEU A 500 -2.33 23.10 -18.95
CA LEU A 500 -1.24 24.05 -18.93
C LEU A 500 -0.12 23.52 -18.05
N VAL A 501 1.05 23.30 -18.65
CA VAL A 501 2.27 22.97 -17.92
C VAL A 501 3.23 24.13 -18.04
N VAL A 502 3.61 24.74 -16.93
CA VAL A 502 4.58 25.84 -16.91
C VAL A 502 5.90 25.36 -16.34
N THR A 503 6.99 25.78 -16.99
CA THR A 503 8.35 25.36 -16.63
C THR A 503 9.17 26.56 -16.20
N TRP A 504 9.73 26.49 -15.00
CA TRP A 504 10.70 27.45 -14.47
C TRP A 504 12.09 26.83 -14.43
N SER A 505 13.09 27.51 -14.98
CA SER A 505 14.47 27.02 -15.06
C SER A 505 15.34 27.65 -13.98
N ALA A 506 15.95 26.81 -13.15
CA ALA A 506 16.87 27.25 -12.09
C ALA A 506 18.25 27.68 -12.61
N LEU A 507 18.60 27.26 -13.83
CA LEU A 507 19.85 27.65 -14.47
C LEU A 507 19.78 29.09 -15.00
N ASN A 508 18.63 29.46 -15.57
CA ASN A 508 18.40 30.80 -16.11
C ASN A 508 17.74 31.73 -15.07
N ASP A 509 17.24 31.19 -13.95
CA ASP A 509 16.46 31.88 -12.92
C ASP A 509 15.22 32.61 -13.50
N GLN A 510 14.59 32.01 -14.52
CA GLN A 510 13.47 32.59 -15.28
C GLN A 510 12.44 31.53 -15.69
N TRP A 511 11.23 31.97 -16.01
CA TRP A 511 10.21 31.15 -16.68
C TRP A 511 10.63 30.84 -18.11
N GLU A 512 10.59 29.57 -18.48
CA GLU A 512 11.19 29.06 -19.72
C GLU A 512 10.13 28.85 -20.81
N SER A 513 9.05 28.15 -20.47
CA SER A 513 7.98 27.85 -21.41
C SER A 513 6.64 27.59 -20.74
N ARG A 514 5.57 27.79 -21.51
CA ARG A 514 4.28 27.15 -21.30
C ARG A 514 4.15 26.00 -22.30
N ASP A 515 3.98 24.80 -21.81
CA ASP A 515 3.81 23.60 -22.60
C ASP A 515 2.34 23.18 -22.58
N ILE A 516 1.90 22.67 -23.73
CA ILE A 516 0.58 22.08 -23.90
C ILE A 516 0.82 20.66 -24.40
N TYR A 517 0.31 19.69 -23.65
CA TYR A 517 0.30 18.30 -24.03
C TYR A 517 -1.12 17.94 -24.45
N GLY A 518 -1.33 17.54 -25.71
CA GLY A 518 -2.66 17.16 -26.21
C GLY A 518 -3.30 16.00 -25.42
N ILE A 519 -2.46 15.21 -24.74
CA ILE A 519 -2.89 14.14 -23.84
C ILE A 519 -3.40 14.64 -22.48
N GLY A 520 -3.13 15.89 -22.07
CA GLY A 520 -3.35 16.37 -20.70
C GLY A 520 -2.40 15.74 -19.67
N VAL A 521 -2.17 16.42 -18.54
CA VAL A 521 -1.30 15.96 -17.45
C VAL A 521 -2.12 15.80 -16.17
N ASP A 522 -1.89 14.74 -15.40
CA ASP A 522 -2.64 14.52 -14.14
C ASP A 522 -1.66 14.28 -12.99
N ALA A 523 -0.87 13.21 -13.02
CA ALA A 523 0.20 12.97 -12.06
C ALA A 523 1.57 12.85 -12.74
N LEU A 524 2.54 13.63 -12.25
CA LEU A 524 3.93 13.56 -12.71
C LEU A 524 4.78 12.76 -11.73
N VAL A 525 5.58 11.82 -12.25
CA VAL A 525 6.48 10.99 -11.44
C VAL A 525 7.85 10.96 -12.10
N VAL A 526 8.92 11.06 -11.32
CA VAL A 526 10.28 10.85 -11.83
C VAL A 526 10.70 9.41 -11.60
N GLY A 527 11.01 8.70 -12.67
CA GLY A 527 11.51 7.32 -12.63
C GLY A 527 12.73 7.14 -13.52
N THR A 528 13.36 5.97 -13.44
CA THR A 528 14.49 5.62 -14.32
C THR A 528 13.98 4.88 -15.55
N TYR A 529 14.31 5.39 -16.75
CA TYR A 529 14.07 4.74 -18.04
C TYR A 529 15.37 4.69 -18.83
N SER A 530 15.75 3.52 -19.34
CA SER A 530 17.00 3.32 -20.09
C SER A 530 18.24 3.91 -19.39
N ASN A 531 18.36 3.67 -18.07
CA ASN A 531 19.42 4.19 -17.19
C ASN A 531 19.48 5.71 -17.01
N VAL A 532 18.44 6.47 -17.40
CA VAL A 532 18.37 7.92 -17.16
C VAL A 532 17.06 8.28 -16.45
N ARG A 533 17.10 9.27 -15.57
CA ARG A 533 15.89 9.78 -14.92
C ARG A 533 15.03 10.52 -15.95
N ARG A 534 13.73 10.22 -15.94
CA ARG A 534 12.73 10.79 -16.85
C ARG A 534 11.44 11.09 -16.10
N ILE A 535 10.65 11.98 -16.68
CA ILE A 535 9.34 12.36 -16.15
C ILE A 535 8.28 11.51 -16.84
N PHE A 536 7.52 10.81 -16.02
CA PHE A 536 6.35 10.06 -16.41
C PHE A 536 5.11 10.87 -16.12
N ASN A 537 4.21 10.97 -17.09
CA ASN A 537 2.86 11.47 -16.92
C ASN A 537 1.91 10.28 -16.84
N VAL A 538 1.18 10.19 -15.73
CA VAL A 538 0.13 9.21 -15.52
C VAL A 538 -1.19 9.94 -15.66
N ARG A 539 -1.99 9.58 -16.67
CA ARG A 539 -3.34 10.12 -16.86
C ARG A 539 -4.39 9.17 -16.31
N ARG A 540 -5.51 9.71 -15.81
CA ARG A 540 -6.71 8.96 -15.41
C ARG A 540 -7.23 7.95 -16.45
N THR A 541 -7.00 8.17 -17.74
CA THR A 541 -7.38 7.25 -18.83
C THR A 541 -6.51 5.99 -18.91
N GLY A 542 -5.58 5.78 -17.98
CA GLY A 542 -4.96 4.49 -17.70
C GLY A 542 -3.64 4.22 -18.41
N LYS A 543 -3.15 5.15 -19.25
CA LYS A 543 -1.87 4.99 -19.95
C LYS A 543 -0.76 5.83 -19.32
N LEU A 544 0.44 5.29 -19.39
CA LEU A 544 1.67 5.91 -18.92
C LEU A 544 2.35 6.62 -20.09
N TYR A 545 2.77 7.87 -19.92
CA TYR A 545 3.52 8.59 -20.94
C TYR A 545 4.87 9.01 -20.38
N LEU A 546 5.89 9.01 -21.22
CA LEU A 546 7.19 9.59 -20.93
C LEU A 546 7.25 10.97 -21.60
N LEU A 547 7.39 12.03 -20.81
CA LEU A 547 7.47 13.39 -21.34
C LEU A 547 8.87 13.66 -21.92
N ASP A 548 8.92 14.46 -22.99
CA ASP A 548 10.16 14.92 -23.65
C ASP A 548 11.14 13.78 -24.08
N GLU A 549 10.63 12.64 -24.56
CA GLU A 549 11.47 11.52 -25.00
C GLU A 549 11.58 11.38 -26.52
N ASN A 550 10.47 11.53 -27.24
CA ASN A 550 10.44 11.28 -28.69
C ASN A 550 11.21 12.35 -29.46
N ASN A 551 12.30 11.96 -30.12
CA ASN A 551 13.13 12.85 -30.93
C ASN A 551 12.51 13.19 -32.30
N ASN A 552 11.40 12.53 -32.68
CA ASN A 552 10.72 12.74 -33.97
C ASN A 552 9.84 14.01 -34.00
N GLY A 553 9.81 14.80 -32.91
CA GLY A 553 9.00 16.01 -32.81
C GLY A 553 7.49 15.76 -32.77
N LYS A 554 7.04 14.54 -32.40
CA LYS A 554 5.62 14.20 -32.31
C LYS A 554 5.25 13.59 -30.96
N ASP A 555 4.11 14.01 -30.43
CA ASP A 555 3.46 13.39 -29.27
C ASP A 555 2.69 12.15 -29.72
N ASP A 556 2.84 11.04 -29.01
CA ASP A 556 2.02 9.85 -29.23
C ASP A 556 0.59 10.08 -28.72
N GLU A 557 -0.41 9.78 -29.56
CA GLU A 557 -1.82 9.99 -29.20
C GLU A 557 -2.35 8.96 -28.17
N PRO A 558 -3.44 9.27 -27.44
CA PRO A 558 -4.03 8.37 -26.48
C PRO A 558 -4.47 7.01 -27.02
N SER A 559 -4.89 6.97 -28.28
CA SER A 559 -5.36 5.75 -28.95
C SER A 559 -4.87 5.68 -30.40
N GLY A 560 -4.65 4.45 -30.89
CA GLY A 560 -4.17 4.20 -32.26
C GLY A 560 -2.67 4.44 -32.46
N SER A 561 -2.27 4.40 -33.75
CA SER A 561 -0.89 4.63 -34.23
C SER A 561 -0.65 6.08 -34.69
N LEU A 562 -1.60 6.98 -34.43
CA LEU A 562 -1.51 8.39 -34.84
C LEU A 562 -0.58 9.14 -33.86
N GLN A 563 0.19 10.09 -34.38
CA GLN A 563 1.08 10.95 -33.60
C GLN A 563 0.78 12.42 -33.97
N ALA A 564 0.60 13.29 -32.97
CA ALA A 564 0.42 14.73 -33.18
C ALA A 564 1.75 15.47 -33.25
N GLN A 565 1.85 16.44 -34.15
CA GLN A 565 3.06 17.24 -34.28
C GLN A 565 3.21 18.23 -33.11
N VAL A 566 4.38 18.21 -32.46
CA VAL A 566 4.73 19.21 -31.45
C VAL A 566 5.02 20.53 -32.17
N THR A 567 4.13 21.49 -32.02
CA THR A 567 4.33 22.84 -32.57
C THR A 567 4.94 23.73 -31.50
N GLY A 568 6.20 24.12 -31.70
CA GLY A 568 6.88 25.16 -30.93
C GLY A 568 6.55 26.55 -31.48
N THR A 569 6.29 27.53 -30.62
CA THR A 569 6.08 28.91 -31.06
C THR A 569 6.74 29.87 -30.08
N ILE A 570 7.50 30.82 -30.61
CA ILE A 570 8.06 31.93 -29.85
C ILE A 570 7.53 33.25 -30.38
N LYS A 571 7.28 34.18 -29.47
CA LYS A 571 6.98 35.58 -29.80
C LYS A 571 8.03 36.44 -29.12
N THR A 572 8.82 37.14 -29.91
CA THR A 572 9.89 38.01 -29.41
C THR A 572 9.32 39.28 -28.77
N ARG A 573 10.18 40.04 -28.09
CA ARG A 573 9.92 41.44 -27.77
C ARG A 573 9.66 42.27 -29.02
N ARG A 574 9.11 43.48 -28.83
CA ARG A 574 8.93 44.46 -29.91
C ARG A 574 10.24 45.20 -30.13
N TYR A 575 10.75 45.15 -31.35
CA TYR A 575 11.93 45.90 -31.77
C TYR A 575 11.53 47.33 -32.12
N ASN A 576 12.02 48.30 -31.33
CA ASN A 576 11.75 49.73 -31.54
C ASN A 576 12.99 50.52 -31.98
N MET A 577 14.16 49.88 -32.04
CA MET A 577 15.44 50.51 -32.42
C MET A 577 15.73 51.81 -31.62
N GLY A 578 15.23 51.89 -30.37
CA GLY A 578 15.43 53.03 -29.49
C GLY A 578 14.60 54.29 -29.80
N SER A 579 13.63 54.25 -30.72
CA SER A 579 12.78 55.41 -31.05
C SER A 579 11.36 55.03 -31.46
N MET A 580 10.36 55.79 -31.00
CA MET A 580 8.93 55.59 -31.33
C MET A 580 8.50 56.20 -32.67
N SER A 581 9.40 56.83 -33.44
CA SER A 581 9.06 57.36 -34.77
C SER A 581 8.72 56.25 -35.76
N SER A 582 7.97 56.57 -36.82
CA SER A 582 7.71 55.63 -37.92
C SER A 582 9.01 55.03 -38.46
N LYS A 583 9.00 53.70 -38.66
CA LYS A 583 10.16 52.94 -39.14
C LYS A 583 9.78 52.17 -40.39
N ARG A 584 10.75 52.03 -41.30
CA ARG A 584 10.66 51.10 -42.43
C ARG A 584 11.58 49.91 -42.16
N TYR A 585 10.99 48.73 -42.00
CA TYR A 585 11.74 47.49 -41.88
C TYR A 585 12.14 47.02 -43.28
N VAL A 586 13.45 46.88 -43.52
CA VAL A 586 13.99 46.49 -44.83
C VAL A 586 14.30 44.99 -44.89
N ARG A 587 14.75 44.42 -43.76
CA ARG A 587 15.16 43.02 -43.68
C ARG A 587 14.98 42.50 -42.25
N SER A 588 14.50 41.26 -42.13
CA SER A 588 14.61 40.45 -40.93
C SER A 588 15.54 39.28 -41.21
N LEU A 589 16.38 38.93 -40.24
CA LEU A 589 17.27 37.77 -40.30
C LEU A 589 16.97 36.92 -39.08
N ALA A 590 16.67 35.64 -39.31
CA ALA A 590 16.53 34.63 -38.28
C ALA A 590 17.38 33.44 -38.69
N ASP A 591 18.18 32.93 -37.76
CA ASP A 591 18.96 31.72 -37.94
C ASP A 591 18.21 30.58 -37.26
N VAL A 592 17.87 29.54 -38.03
CA VAL A 592 17.09 28.40 -37.55
C VAL A 592 17.63 27.14 -38.20
N VAL A 593 17.87 26.13 -37.36
CA VAL A 593 18.20 24.78 -37.81
C VAL A 593 16.90 23.98 -37.87
N LEU A 594 16.54 23.49 -39.07
CA LEU A 594 15.35 22.67 -39.28
C LEU A 594 15.75 21.20 -39.41
N PRO A 595 15.09 20.28 -38.68
CA PRO A 595 15.24 18.85 -38.93
C PRO A 595 14.63 18.47 -40.28
N ASP A 596 14.97 17.28 -40.78
CA ASP A 596 14.34 16.66 -41.96
C ASP A 596 12.81 16.70 -41.83
N ASP A 597 12.12 17.10 -42.91
CA ASP A 597 10.67 17.30 -42.97
C ASP A 597 10.11 18.37 -41.99
N GLY A 598 10.97 19.12 -41.31
CA GLY A 598 10.60 20.26 -40.47
C GLY A 598 10.19 21.46 -41.30
N SER A 599 9.12 22.16 -40.88
CA SER A 599 8.62 23.37 -41.53
C SER A 599 8.72 24.59 -40.62
N ILE A 600 9.08 25.76 -41.17
CA ILE A 600 9.06 27.03 -40.44
C ILE A 600 8.11 28.05 -41.07
N VAL A 601 7.34 28.71 -40.22
CA VAL A 601 6.55 29.88 -40.58
C VAL A 601 7.04 31.08 -39.78
N VAL A 602 7.45 32.14 -40.49
CA VAL A 602 7.88 33.40 -39.87
C VAL A 602 6.85 34.48 -40.20
N LYS A 603 6.30 35.12 -39.16
CA LYS A 603 5.33 36.22 -39.28
C LYS A 603 5.88 37.49 -38.66
N ALA A 604 5.75 38.61 -39.37
CA ALA A 604 5.98 39.95 -38.84
C ALA A 604 4.65 40.54 -38.37
N ASN A 605 4.55 40.84 -37.08
CA ASN A 605 3.41 41.53 -36.50
C ASN A 605 3.74 43.02 -36.38
N LEU A 606 3.13 43.84 -37.23
CA LEU A 606 3.30 45.29 -37.29
C LEU A 606 2.15 45.96 -36.52
N ILE A 607 2.45 47.11 -35.92
CA ILE A 607 1.48 47.94 -35.20
C ILE A 607 1.52 49.34 -35.81
N ASN A 608 0.34 49.91 -36.05
CA ASN A 608 0.16 51.24 -36.66
C ASN A 608 0.86 51.42 -38.03
N PRO A 609 0.30 50.87 -39.13
CA PRO A 609 -0.96 50.13 -39.19
C PRO A 609 -0.83 48.69 -38.70
N ASP A 610 -1.88 48.19 -38.05
CA ASP A 610 -1.92 46.82 -37.54
C ASP A 610 -2.00 45.84 -38.70
N ALA A 611 -0.94 45.05 -38.89
CA ALA A 611 -0.86 44.07 -39.96
C ALA A 611 -0.01 42.88 -39.53
N THR A 612 -0.45 41.67 -39.89
CA THR A 612 0.35 40.45 -39.77
C THR A 612 0.78 40.01 -41.16
N ILE A 613 2.07 40.04 -41.44
CA ILE A 613 2.64 39.68 -42.74
C ILE A 613 3.44 38.38 -42.57
N THR A 614 3.13 37.37 -43.37
CA THR A 614 3.93 36.15 -43.42
C THR A 614 5.18 36.41 -44.27
N LEU A 615 6.36 36.37 -43.64
CA LEU A 615 7.65 36.55 -44.30
C LEU A 615 8.15 35.23 -44.92
N VAL A 616 7.89 34.12 -44.25
CA VAL A 616 8.26 32.77 -44.70
C VAL A 616 7.02 31.87 -44.59
N PRO A 617 6.42 31.42 -45.71
CA PRO A 617 5.12 30.75 -45.71
C PRO A 617 5.23 29.22 -45.55
N GLY A 618 6.06 28.72 -44.64
CA GLY A 618 6.21 27.27 -44.42
C GLY A 618 7.34 26.64 -45.23
N GLN A 619 8.53 27.25 -45.25
CA GLN A 619 9.69 26.59 -45.88
C GLN A 619 9.98 25.27 -45.16
N THR A 620 10.07 24.19 -45.94
CA THR A 620 10.32 22.84 -45.44
C THR A 620 11.75 22.44 -45.80
N ASN A 621 12.49 21.88 -44.85
CA ASN A 621 13.79 21.28 -45.17
C ASN A 621 13.54 19.97 -45.94
N THR A 622 13.92 19.95 -47.21
CA THR A 622 13.71 18.81 -48.12
C THR A 622 15.00 18.06 -48.45
N SER A 623 16.14 18.48 -47.90
CA SER A 623 17.46 17.93 -48.28
C SER A 623 18.36 17.48 -47.13
N GLY A 624 17.92 17.59 -45.87
CA GLY A 624 18.77 17.33 -44.70
C GLY A 624 19.64 18.52 -44.35
#